data_AF-A0A7S4PE76-F1
#
_entry.id   AF-A0A7S4PE76-F1
#
_cell.length_a   1.000
_cell.length_b   1.000
_cell.length_c   1.000
_cell.angle_alpha   90.00
_cell.angle_beta   90.00
_cell.angle_gamma   90.00
#
_symmetry.space_group_name_H-M   'P 1'
#
loop_
_entity.id
_entity.type
_entity.pdbx_description
1 polymer ?
#
loop_
_entity_poly.entity_id
_entity_poly.type
_entity_poly.pdbx_seq_one_letter_code
_entity_poly.pdbx_strand_id
1 'polypeptide(L)'
;WEPSDVLKSPKQILKIDEFLQRQEKEERKFPPRRYFKRMTTQPSSIQGGRLREYQLEGLNWMMYSWSMNRNGILADEMGLGKTIQTISLLSTLFFEKGIPGPFLVVVPLSTLSNWTSEFAKWAPAMNAITYIGNARSREIIRTYEFWKEQRAGARSGRGGRKQ
;
A
#
# COMPACT_ATOMS: atom_id res chain seq x y z
N TRP A 1 -0.15 -22.85 -3.42
CA TRP A 1 -1.25 -22.97 -2.45
C TRP A 1 -1.11 -24.32 -1.81
N GLU A 2 -0.90 -24.38 -0.50
CA GLU A 2 -0.83 -25.65 0.23
C GLU A 2 -2.19 -25.89 0.92
N PRO A 3 -2.72 -27.12 0.88
CA PRO A 3 -3.94 -27.48 1.61
C PRO A 3 -3.78 -27.22 3.12
N SER A 4 -4.85 -26.82 3.80
CA SER A 4 -4.87 -26.58 5.25
C SER A 4 -4.32 -27.74 6.07
N ASP A 5 -4.48 -28.96 5.56
CA ASP A 5 -4.10 -30.21 6.22
C ASP A 5 -2.58 -30.44 6.26
N VAL A 6 -1.81 -29.67 5.48
CA VAL A 6 -0.34 -29.68 5.45
C VAL A 6 0.25 -28.81 6.56
N LEU A 7 -0.52 -27.85 7.09
CA LEU A 7 -0.08 -26.92 8.14
C LEU A 7 -0.20 -27.56 9.53
N LYS A 8 0.66 -28.53 9.83
CA LYS A 8 0.60 -29.32 11.07
C LYS A 8 1.24 -28.67 12.29
N SER A 9 1.95 -27.55 12.14
CA SER A 9 2.63 -26.95 13.28
C SER A 9 1.66 -26.09 14.11
N PRO A 10 1.58 -26.29 15.45
CA PRO A 10 0.71 -25.49 16.32
C PRO A 10 0.96 -23.98 16.20
N LYS A 11 2.20 -23.58 15.89
CA LYS A 11 2.57 -22.16 15.69
C LYS A 11 1.98 -21.55 14.41
N GLN A 12 1.78 -22.33 13.34
CA GLN A 12 1.16 -21.84 12.11
C GLN A 12 -0.35 -21.68 12.30
N ILE A 13 -1.00 -22.64 12.96
CA ILE A 13 -2.43 -22.61 13.26
C ILE A 13 -2.78 -21.38 14.11
N LEU A 14 -2.03 -21.14 15.20
CA LEU A 14 -2.22 -19.97 16.05
C LEU A 14 -2.11 -18.63 15.32
N LYS A 15 -1.22 -18.52 14.33
CA LYS A 15 -1.08 -17.30 13.52
C LYS A 15 -2.26 -17.09 12.56
N ILE A 16 -2.86 -18.17 12.08
CA ILE A 16 -4.05 -18.13 11.23
C ILE A 16 -5.24 -17.69 12.08
N ASP A 17 -5.41 -18.27 13.27
CA ASP A 17 -6.48 -17.89 14.21
C ASP A 17 -6.34 -16.41 14.61
N GLU A 18 -5.12 -15.97 14.92
CA GLU A 18 -4.82 -14.56 15.22
C GLU A 18 -5.14 -13.64 14.02
N PHE A 19 -4.90 -14.10 12.79
CA PHE A 19 -5.25 -13.36 11.57
C PHE A 19 -6.77 -13.27 11.38
N LEU A 20 -7.50 -14.39 11.53
CA LEU A 20 -8.96 -14.43 11.38
C LEU A 20 -9.65 -13.54 12.43
N GLN A 21 -9.20 -13.59 13.69
CA GLN A 21 -9.70 -12.72 14.75
C GLN A 21 -9.46 -11.22 14.48
N ARG A 22 -8.33 -10.87 13.85
CA ARG A 22 -8.07 -9.48 13.41
C ARG A 22 -9.00 -9.06 12.28
N GLN A 23 -9.27 -9.94 11.31
CA GLN A 23 -10.19 -9.65 10.20
C GLN A 23 -11.62 -9.40 10.71
N GLU A 24 -12.08 -10.18 11.69
CA GLU A 24 -13.41 -9.98 12.30
C GLU A 24 -13.52 -8.69 13.11
N LYS A 25 -12.43 -8.25 13.77
CA LYS A 25 -12.41 -7.01 14.58
C LYS A 25 -12.17 -5.75 13.77
N GLU A 26 -11.42 -5.82 12.68
CA GLU A 26 -11.13 -4.69 11.79
C GLU A 26 -12.01 -4.74 10.54
N GLU A 27 -13.29 -4.40 10.64
CA GLU A 27 -13.97 -3.78 9.49
C GLU A 27 -13.30 -2.42 9.26
N ARG A 28 -12.17 -2.41 8.53
CA ARG A 28 -11.57 -1.17 8.05
C ARG A 28 -12.60 -0.51 7.14
N LYS A 29 -13.30 0.49 7.68
CA LYS A 29 -14.21 1.34 6.92
C LYS A 29 -13.37 2.20 5.98
N PHE A 30 -12.98 1.62 4.85
CA PHE A 30 -12.50 2.42 3.73
C PHE A 30 -13.62 3.37 3.33
N PRO A 31 -13.31 4.64 3.00
CA PRO A 31 -14.32 5.51 2.46
C PRO A 31 -14.97 4.82 1.24
N PRO A 32 -16.29 4.98 1.04
CA PRO A 32 -16.96 4.37 -0.08
C PRO A 32 -16.25 4.77 -1.37
N ARG A 33 -15.98 3.78 -2.24
CA ARG A 33 -15.25 4.03 -3.48
C ARG A 33 -16.07 5.00 -4.32
N ARG A 34 -15.54 6.22 -4.49
CA ARG A 34 -16.20 7.27 -5.26
C ARG A 34 -16.34 6.84 -6.72
N TYR A 35 -17.33 7.42 -7.40
CA TYR A 35 -17.51 7.25 -8.84
C TYR A 35 -16.22 7.57 -9.60
N PHE A 36 -15.91 6.73 -10.59
CA PHE A 36 -14.72 6.91 -11.43
C PHE A 36 -14.89 8.13 -12.34
N LYS A 37 -13.92 9.04 -12.29
CA LYS A 37 -13.77 10.13 -13.24
C LYS A 37 -12.54 9.85 -14.08
N ARG A 38 -12.72 9.76 -15.40
CA ARG A 38 -11.62 9.57 -16.35
C ARG A 38 -10.67 10.77 -16.28
N MET A 39 -9.38 10.48 -16.19
CA MET A 39 -8.31 11.48 -16.20
C MET A 39 -7.86 11.73 -17.64
N THR A 40 -7.94 12.99 -18.07
CA THR A 40 -7.43 13.45 -19.37
C THR A 40 -5.99 13.96 -19.29
N THR A 41 -5.52 14.24 -18.08
CA THR A 41 -4.18 14.74 -17.78
C THR A 41 -3.57 13.89 -16.67
N GLN A 42 -2.24 13.85 -16.58
CA GLN A 42 -1.60 13.13 -15.48
C GLN A 42 -1.96 13.73 -14.11
N PRO A 43 -2.05 12.91 -13.06
CA PRO A 43 -2.24 13.40 -11.68
C PRO A 43 -1.12 14.34 -11.25
N SER A 44 -1.44 15.39 -10.49
CA SER A 44 -0.44 16.36 -10.01
C SER A 44 0.56 15.75 -9.01
N SER A 45 0.21 14.62 -8.40
CA SER A 45 1.09 13.88 -7.50
C SER A 45 2.21 13.12 -8.22
N ILE A 46 2.11 12.97 -9.55
CA ILE A 46 3.12 12.31 -10.38
C ILE A 46 4.13 13.33 -10.91
N GLN A 47 5.39 13.09 -10.59
CA GLN A 47 6.52 13.95 -10.92
C GLN A 47 7.55 13.21 -11.80
N GLY A 48 8.69 13.83 -12.11
CA GLY A 48 9.80 13.14 -12.80
C GLY A 48 9.63 12.93 -14.31
N GLY A 49 8.52 13.39 -14.90
CA GLY A 49 8.26 13.36 -16.33
C GLY A 49 6.78 13.49 -16.68
N ARG A 50 6.44 13.20 -17.95
CA ARG A 50 5.06 13.04 -18.41
C ARG A 50 4.78 11.57 -18.75
N LEU A 51 3.65 11.07 -18.26
CA LEU A 51 3.13 9.78 -18.70
C LEU A 51 2.82 9.81 -20.20
N ARG A 52 3.13 8.73 -20.90
CA ARG A 52 2.66 8.53 -22.28
C ARG A 52 1.16 8.26 -22.28
N GLU A 53 0.48 8.52 -23.39
CA GLU A 53 -0.98 8.37 -23.49
C GLU A 53 -1.45 6.97 -23.08
N TYR A 54 -0.80 5.92 -23.59
CA TYR A 54 -1.13 4.54 -23.21
C TYR A 54 -0.91 4.24 -21.72
N GLN A 55 0.02 4.93 -21.05
CA GLN A 55 0.26 4.77 -19.62
C GLN A 55 -0.84 5.44 -18.80
N LEU A 56 -1.34 6.59 -19.28
CA LEU A 56 -2.50 7.26 -18.69
C LEU A 56 -3.78 6.43 -18.90
N GLU A 57 -3.95 5.77 -20.05
CA GLU A 57 -5.04 4.81 -20.26
C GLU A 57 -4.94 3.61 -19.31
N GLY A 58 -3.75 3.02 -19.14
CA GLY A 58 -3.53 1.94 -18.17
C GLY A 58 -3.86 2.37 -16.74
N LEU A 59 -3.47 3.59 -16.35
CA LEU A 59 -3.84 4.17 -15.06
C LEU A 59 -5.35 4.37 -14.91
N ASN A 60 -6.02 4.90 -15.93
CA ASN A 60 -7.47 5.06 -15.96
C ASN A 60 -8.19 3.71 -15.80
N TRP A 61 -7.73 2.68 -16.50
CA TRP A 61 -8.29 1.33 -16.39
C TRP A 61 -8.13 0.75 -14.98
N MET A 62 -6.97 0.92 -14.35
CA MET A 62 -6.76 0.48 -12.97
C MET A 62 -7.62 1.26 -11.96
N MET A 63 -7.75 2.57 -12.14
CA MET A 63 -8.60 3.41 -11.30
C MET A 63 -10.09 3.08 -11.45
N TYR A 64 -10.54 2.76 -12.67
CA TYR A 64 -11.89 2.29 -12.92
C TYR A 64 -12.14 0.93 -12.26
N SER A 65 -11.22 -0.03 -12.45
CA SER A 65 -11.30 -1.35 -11.82
C SER A 65 -11.37 -1.24 -10.30
N TRP A 66 -10.53 -0.37 -9.72
CA TRP A 66 -10.59 -0.03 -8.30
C TRP A 66 -11.98 0.53 -7.92
N SER A 67 -12.52 1.52 -8.64
CA SER A 67 -13.85 2.07 -8.30
C SER A 67 -14.97 1.02 -8.30
N MET A 68 -14.85 0.00 -9.17
CA MET A 68 -15.81 -1.10 -9.32
C MET A 68 -15.55 -2.29 -8.39
N ASN A 69 -14.66 -2.15 -7.41
CA ASN A 69 -14.24 -3.25 -6.53
C ASN A 69 -13.78 -4.52 -7.27
N ARG A 70 -13.04 -4.32 -8.37
CA ARG A 70 -12.48 -5.40 -9.18
C ARG A 70 -10.95 -5.35 -9.18
N ASN A 71 -10.36 -6.51 -9.03
CA ASN A 71 -8.92 -6.70 -9.20
C ASN A 71 -8.61 -6.84 -10.70
N GLY A 72 -7.39 -6.49 -11.09
CA GLY A 72 -6.95 -6.54 -12.48
C GLY A 72 -5.54 -7.11 -12.61
N ILE A 73 -5.25 -7.68 -13.78
CA ILE A 73 -3.91 -8.15 -14.15
C ILE A 73 -3.41 -7.25 -15.27
N LEU A 74 -2.30 -6.54 -15.03
CA LEU A 74 -1.65 -5.72 -16.04
C LEU A 74 -0.63 -6.58 -16.80
N ALA A 75 -1.00 -7.00 -18.02
CA ALA A 75 -0.25 -7.96 -18.83
C ALA A 75 0.36 -7.35 -20.10
N ASP A 76 0.62 -6.04 -20.08
CA ASP A 76 1.24 -5.32 -21.20
C ASP A 76 2.63 -5.87 -21.54
N GLU A 77 3.11 -5.58 -22.75
CA GLU A 77 4.47 -5.90 -23.22
C GLU A 77 5.55 -5.40 -22.24
N MET A 78 6.66 -6.14 -22.18
CA MET A 78 7.84 -5.72 -21.40
C MET A 78 8.35 -4.35 -21.90
N GLY A 79 8.74 -3.48 -20.97
CA GLY A 79 9.24 -2.14 -21.32
C GLY A 79 8.17 -1.04 -21.46
N LEU A 80 6.87 -1.36 -21.45
CA LEU A 80 5.80 -0.34 -21.50
C LEU A 80 5.59 0.44 -20.19
N GLY A 81 6.48 0.28 -19.21
CA GLY A 81 6.43 1.08 -17.97
C GLY A 81 5.31 0.69 -17.01
N LYS A 82 4.96 -0.60 -16.94
CA LYS A 82 4.01 -1.17 -15.94
C LYS A 82 4.33 -0.74 -14.50
N THR A 83 5.61 -0.61 -14.17
CA THR A 83 6.08 -0.09 -12.88
C THR A 83 5.59 1.33 -12.62
N ILE A 84 5.78 2.24 -13.57
CA ILE A 84 5.36 3.64 -13.46
C ILE A 84 3.84 3.75 -13.38
N GLN A 85 3.12 2.95 -14.18
CA GLN A 85 1.65 2.91 -14.10
C GLN A 85 1.18 2.46 -12.71
N THR A 86 1.84 1.45 -12.12
CA THR A 86 1.52 0.95 -10.77
C THR A 86 1.84 1.98 -9.69
N ILE A 87 3.00 2.63 -9.76
CA ILE A 87 3.36 3.73 -8.85
C ILE A 87 2.34 4.87 -8.97
N SER A 88 1.92 5.17 -10.19
CA SER A 88 0.93 6.21 -10.46
C SER A 88 -0.41 5.90 -9.82
N LEU A 89 -0.85 4.64 -9.91
CA LEU A 89 -2.06 4.17 -9.23
C LEU A 89 -1.98 4.42 -7.71
N LEU A 90 -0.89 3.99 -7.07
CA LEU A 90 -0.73 4.12 -5.62
C LEU A 90 -0.70 5.59 -5.17
N SER A 91 0.01 6.43 -5.91
CA SER A 91 0.07 7.87 -5.65
C SER A 91 -1.28 8.56 -5.81
N THR A 92 -2.03 8.25 -6.87
CA THR A 92 -3.39 8.77 -7.07
C THR A 92 -4.35 8.31 -5.97
N LEU A 93 -4.27 7.04 -5.54
CA LEU A 93 -5.09 6.53 -4.43
C LEU A 93 -4.77 7.28 -3.12
N PHE A 94 -3.50 7.53 -2.85
CA PHE A 94 -3.07 8.23 -1.64
C PHE A 94 -3.50 9.70 -1.64
N PHE A 95 -3.11 10.47 -2.65
CA PHE A 95 -3.28 11.93 -2.65
C PHE A 95 -4.68 12.38 -3.08
N GLU A 96 -5.29 11.74 -4.08
CA GLU A 96 -6.58 12.22 -4.62
C GLU A 96 -7.78 11.50 -4.02
N LYS A 97 -7.63 10.22 -3.68
CA LYS A 97 -8.74 9.43 -3.08
C LYS A 97 -8.68 9.38 -1.56
N GLY A 98 -7.63 9.93 -0.95
CA GLY A 98 -7.47 9.95 0.50
C GLY A 98 -7.41 8.55 1.10
N ILE A 99 -6.80 7.60 0.39
CA ILE A 99 -6.57 6.23 0.86
C ILE A 99 -5.15 6.18 1.45
N PRO A 100 -4.98 6.33 2.77
CA PRO A 100 -3.67 6.56 3.38
C PRO A 100 -2.74 5.33 3.40
N GLY A 101 -3.17 4.18 2.89
CA GLY A 101 -2.43 2.92 2.95
C GLY A 101 -2.65 2.17 4.27
N PRO A 102 -1.77 1.21 4.64
CA PRO A 102 -0.50 0.87 3.98
C PRO A 102 -0.69 0.14 2.63
N PHE A 103 0.19 0.40 1.67
CA PHE A 103 0.26 -0.34 0.40
C PHE A 103 1.46 -1.29 0.41
N LEU A 104 1.25 -2.55 0.05
CA LEU A 104 2.30 -3.56 -0.07
C LEU A 104 2.57 -3.86 -1.54
N VAL A 105 3.81 -3.69 -1.98
CA VAL A 105 4.28 -4.11 -3.30
C VAL A 105 5.30 -5.22 -3.10
N VAL A 106 5.02 -6.41 -3.64
CA VAL A 106 5.94 -7.54 -3.61
C VAL A 106 6.65 -7.61 -4.96
N VAL A 107 7.98 -7.57 -4.93
CA VAL A 107 8.80 -7.52 -6.15
C VAL A 107 9.98 -8.50 -6.03
N PRO A 108 10.48 -9.06 -7.16
CA PRO A 108 11.74 -9.80 -7.14
C PRO A 108 12.90 -8.93 -6.66
N LEU A 109 13.82 -9.52 -5.89
CA LEU A 109 14.98 -8.82 -5.32
C LEU A 109 15.81 -8.10 -6.37
N SER A 110 15.97 -8.69 -7.57
CA SER A 110 16.72 -8.11 -8.69
C SER A 110 16.12 -6.79 -9.21
N THR A 111 14.81 -6.59 -9.06
CA THR A 111 14.10 -5.39 -9.53
C THR A 111 13.89 -4.36 -8.45
N LEU A 112 14.20 -4.68 -7.20
CA LEU A 112 13.90 -3.84 -6.04
C LEU A 112 14.54 -2.45 -6.14
N SER A 113 15.82 -2.39 -6.51
CA SER A 113 16.55 -1.12 -6.69
C SER A 113 15.85 -0.22 -7.72
N ASN A 114 15.42 -0.81 -8.84
CA ASN A 114 14.65 -0.09 -9.84
C ASN A 114 13.33 0.45 -9.28
N TRP A 115 12.57 -0.35 -8.52
CA TRP A 115 11.34 0.12 -7.87
C TRP A 115 11.60 1.29 -6.92
N THR A 116 12.65 1.22 -6.09
CA THR A 116 13.02 2.32 -5.18
C THR A 116 13.36 3.60 -5.95
N SER A 117 14.16 3.51 -7.01
CA SER A 117 14.49 4.65 -7.87
C SER A 117 13.26 5.24 -8.58
N GLU A 118 12.37 4.38 -9.10
CA GLU A 118 11.15 4.83 -9.77
C GLU A 118 10.19 5.51 -8.79
N PHE A 119 10.04 5.01 -7.56
CA PHE A 119 9.27 5.69 -6.52
C PHE A 119 9.85 7.07 -6.19
N ALA A 120 11.17 7.15 -5.97
CA ALA A 120 11.84 8.42 -5.68
C ALA A 120 11.70 9.43 -6.82
N LYS A 121 11.69 8.97 -8.08
CA LYS A 121 11.53 9.81 -9.26
C LYS A 121 10.10 10.27 -9.49
N TRP A 122 9.15 9.33 -9.49
CA TRP A 122 7.77 9.58 -9.94
C TRP A 122 6.81 9.95 -8.82
N ALA A 123 7.07 9.52 -7.59
CA ALA A 123 6.23 9.79 -6.42
C ALA A 123 7.07 10.16 -5.18
N PRO A 124 7.93 11.20 -5.24
CA PRO A 124 8.85 11.55 -4.15
C PRO A 124 8.15 11.94 -2.84
N ALA A 125 6.89 12.39 -2.92
CA ALA A 125 6.08 12.74 -1.75
C ALA A 125 5.53 11.50 -1.01
N MET A 126 5.61 10.30 -1.60
CA MET A 126 5.21 9.06 -0.93
C MET A 126 6.38 8.50 -0.11
N ASN A 127 6.11 8.08 1.12
CA ASN A 127 7.09 7.35 1.92
C ASN A 127 7.18 5.88 1.44
N ALA A 128 8.20 5.55 0.65
CA ALA A 128 8.43 4.19 0.16
C ALA A 128 9.53 3.49 0.99
N ILE A 129 9.14 2.52 1.82
CA ILE A 129 10.05 1.78 2.70
C ILE A 129 10.44 0.44 2.04
N THR A 130 11.74 0.22 1.88
CA THR A 130 12.29 -1.02 1.32
C THR A 130 12.55 -2.04 2.43
N TYR A 131 11.80 -3.15 2.47
CA TYR A 131 11.90 -4.16 3.51
C TYR A 131 12.87 -5.31 3.14
N ILE A 132 14.17 -5.11 3.42
CA ILE A 132 15.24 -6.10 3.14
C ILE A 132 16.25 -6.24 4.29
N GLY A 133 17.19 -7.17 4.13
CA GLY A 133 18.30 -7.39 5.06
C GLY A 133 18.07 -8.56 6.01
N ASN A 134 19.01 -8.74 6.93
CA ASN A 134 18.98 -9.83 7.91
C ASN A 134 17.95 -9.57 9.04
N ALA A 135 17.87 -10.47 10.02
CA ALA A 135 16.90 -10.36 11.11
C ALA A 135 16.99 -9.01 11.85
N ARG A 136 18.21 -8.54 12.12
CA ARG A 136 18.47 -7.27 12.80
C ARG A 136 18.05 -6.06 11.96
N SER A 137 18.38 -6.04 10.66
CA SER A 137 17.94 -4.97 9.75
C SER A 137 16.41 -4.87 9.71
N ARG A 138 15.71 -6.00 9.60
CA ARG A 138 14.24 -6.05 9.57
C ARG A 138 13.59 -5.69 10.91
N GLU A 139 14.26 -5.93 12.03
CA GLU A 139 13.83 -5.46 13.34
C GLU A 139 13.90 -3.93 13.44
N ILE A 140 14.98 -3.32 12.97
CA ILE A 140 15.14 -1.86 12.90
C ILE A 140 14.00 -1.26 12.07
N ILE A 141 13.75 -1.78 10.85
CA ILE A 141 12.68 -1.27 9.98
C ILE A 141 11.31 -1.35 10.69
N ARG A 142 10.99 -2.48 11.31
CA ARG A 142 9.72 -2.63 12.07
C ARG A 142 9.62 -1.68 13.27
N THR A 143 10.75 -1.32 13.86
CA THR A 143 10.79 -0.49 15.07
C THR A 143 10.68 1.00 14.75
N TYR A 144 11.27 1.45 13.65
CA TYR A 144 11.43 2.88 13.35
C TYR A 144 10.64 3.35 12.12
N GLU A 145 10.41 2.49 11.13
CA GLU A 145 9.81 2.88 9.84
C GLU A 145 8.31 2.54 9.75
N PHE A 146 7.85 1.51 10.46
CA PHE A 146 6.46 1.11 10.43
C PHE A 146 5.61 2.04 11.31
N TRP A 147 4.39 2.34 10.84
CA TRP A 147 3.40 3.10 11.60
C TRP A 147 3.15 2.45 12.96
N LYS A 148 3.57 3.12 14.04
CA LYS A 148 3.11 2.83 15.39
C LYS A 148 1.89 3.71 15.64
N GLU A 149 0.77 3.12 16.02
CA GLU A 149 -0.30 3.90 16.65
C GLU A 149 0.35 4.79 17.72
N GLN A 150 0.22 6.11 17.58
CA GLN A 150 0.34 6.95 18.76
C GLN A 150 -0.66 6.37 19.74
N ARG A 151 -0.17 5.87 20.88
CA ARG A 151 -1.00 5.38 21.98
C ARG A 151 -2.10 6.40 22.23
N ALA A 152 -3.30 6.11 21.74
CA ALA A 152 -4.46 6.92 22.00
C ALA A 152 -4.70 6.89 23.52
N GLY A 153 -4.40 8.01 24.18
CA GLY A 153 -4.78 8.25 25.56
C GLY A 153 -3.83 7.73 26.63
N ALA A 154 -2.65 8.33 26.76
CA ALA A 154 -2.22 8.72 28.10
C ALA A 154 -3.13 9.89 28.54
N ARG A 155 -4.38 9.57 28.92
CA ARG A 155 -5.21 10.51 29.68
C ARG A 155 -4.43 10.79 30.95
N SER A 156 -3.91 12.02 31.07
CA SER A 156 -3.39 12.53 32.33
C SER A 156 -4.46 12.29 33.39
N GLY A 157 -4.04 11.63 34.47
CA GLY A 157 -4.89 11.29 35.59
C GLY A 157 -5.50 12.55 36.20
N ARG A 158 -6.77 12.41 36.57
CA ARG A 158 -7.52 13.17 37.57
C ARG A 158 -6.61 13.86 38.61
N GLY A 159 -6.67 15.18 38.65
CA GLY A 159 -6.66 15.98 39.88
C GLY A 159 -7.81 16.97 39.72
N GLY A 160 -8.86 17.00 40.52
CA GLY A 160 -8.87 16.98 41.98
C GLY A 160 -9.65 18.22 42.38
N ARG A 161 -10.97 18.08 42.46
CA ARG A 161 -11.94 19.10 42.86
C ARG A 161 -11.69 19.52 44.31
N LYS A 162 -11.49 20.81 44.57
CA LYS A 162 -11.77 21.51 45.84
C LYS A 162 -12.24 22.91 45.44
N GLN A 163 -13.56 23.17 45.55
CA GLN A 163 -14.20 23.89 46.68
C GLN A 163 -13.59 25.26 46.88
#